data_AF-U2RY89-F1
#
_entry.id   AF-U2RY89-F1
#
_cell.length_a   1.000
_cell.length_b   1.000
_cell.length_c   1.000
_cell.angle_alpha   90.00
_cell.angle_beta   90.00
_cell.angle_gamma   90.00
#
_symmetry.space_group_name_H-M   'P 1'
#
loop_
_entity.id
_entity.type
_entity.pdbx_description
1 polymer ?
#
loop_
_entity_poly.entity_id
_entity_poly.type
_entity_poly.pdbx_seq_one_letter_code
_entity_poly.pdbx_strand_id
1 'polypeptide(L)'
;MSISASEARRTLFPLIERVNADRDAVEIVSRHGNAVLMPADEYAEWQETAYLFRSPANARRLLDACERARGGEVVVHELDRSGEDA
;
A
#
# COMPACT_ATOMS: atom_id res chain seq x y z
N MET A 1 -8.67 15.57 -1.89
CA MET A 1 -8.66 16.95 -2.45
C MET A 1 -8.34 16.86 -3.94
N SER A 2 -8.91 17.70 -4.80
CA SER A 2 -8.60 17.69 -6.24
C SER A 2 -8.02 19.03 -6.71
N ILE A 3 -7.10 18.97 -7.67
CA ILE A 3 -6.44 20.14 -8.28
C ILE A 3 -6.40 19.99 -9.80
N SER A 4 -6.28 21.10 -10.52
CA SER A 4 -6.12 21.03 -11.98
C SER A 4 -4.72 20.56 -12.38
N ALA A 5 -4.59 19.89 -13.52
CA ALA A 5 -3.28 19.50 -14.06
C ALA A 5 -2.34 20.70 -14.32
N SER A 6 -2.89 21.87 -14.67
CA SER A 6 -2.11 23.11 -14.85
C SER A 6 -1.52 23.60 -13.53
N GLU A 7 -2.27 23.48 -12.44
CA GLU A 7 -1.80 23.83 -11.11
C GLU A 7 -0.78 22.81 -10.61
N ALA A 8 -1.09 21.52 -10.72
CA ALA A 8 -0.17 20.43 -10.34
C ALA A 8 1.19 20.57 -11.04
N ARG A 9 1.21 20.93 -12.33
CA ARG A 9 2.45 21.19 -13.07
C ARG A 9 3.25 22.36 -12.49
N ARG A 10 2.58 23.44 -12.09
CA ARG A 10 3.24 24.65 -11.53
C ARG A 10 3.82 24.40 -10.14
N THR A 11 3.22 23.49 -9.37
CA THR A 11 3.54 23.28 -7.95
C THR A 11 4.00 21.85 -7.66
N LEU A 12 4.54 21.14 -8.66
CA LEU A 12 4.79 19.70 -8.57
C LEU A 12 5.69 19.31 -7.38
N PHE A 13 6.81 20.01 -7.17
CA PHE A 13 7.73 19.69 -6.07
C PHE A 13 7.10 19.94 -4.69
N PRO A 14 6.54 21.13 -4.38
CA PRO A 14 5.80 21.33 -3.13
C PRO A 14 4.64 20.34 -2.94
N LEU A 15 3.98 19.96 -4.03
CA LEU A 15 2.88 19.00 -3.99
C LEU A 15 3.37 17.61 -3.60
N ILE A 16 4.50 17.14 -4.15
CA ILE A 16 5.13 15.86 -3.78
C ILE A 16 5.53 15.88 -2.29
N GLU A 17 6.19 16.95 -1.83
CA GLU A 17 6.59 17.10 -0.42
C GLU A 17 5.37 17.00 0.50
N ARG A 18 4.31 17.75 0.19
CA ARG A 18 3.07 17.73 0.97
C ARG A 18 2.41 16.36 1.00
N VAL A 19 2.28 15.70 -0.15
CA VAL A 19 1.66 14.37 -0.24
C VAL A 19 2.44 13.34 0.60
N ASN A 20 3.77 13.41 0.59
CA ASN A 20 4.58 12.50 1.42
C ASN A 20 4.51 12.83 2.92
N ALA A 21 4.45 14.11 3.28
CA ALA A 21 4.38 14.55 4.68
C ALA A 21 3.00 14.27 5.30
N ASP A 22 1.93 14.61 4.58
CA ASP A 22 0.56 14.51 5.09
C ASP A 22 -0.02 13.10 4.89
N ARG A 23 0.63 12.25 4.08
CA ARG A 23 0.15 10.90 3.71
C ARG A 23 -1.26 10.93 3.09
N ASP A 24 -1.58 11.99 2.36
CA ASP A 24 -2.89 12.23 1.76
C ASP A 24 -2.78 12.25 0.22
N ALA A 25 -3.56 11.40 -0.42
CA ALA A 25 -3.63 11.34 -1.89
C ALA A 25 -4.35 12.57 -2.48
N VAL A 26 -3.82 13.09 -3.58
CA VAL A 26 -4.38 14.23 -4.33
C VAL A 26 -4.80 13.78 -5.72
N GLU A 27 -6.03 14.10 -6.10
CA GLU A 27 -6.52 13.88 -7.46
C GLU A 27 -6.13 15.06 -8.36
N ILE A 28 -5.52 14.77 -9.49
CA ILE A 28 -5.16 15.71 -10.54
C ILE A 28 -6.16 15.57 -11.68
N VAL A 29 -6.96 16.61 -11.91
CA VAL A 29 -8.03 16.63 -12.92
C VAL A 29 -7.53 17.28 -14.21
N SER A 30 -7.75 16.61 -15.34
CA SER A 30 -7.39 17.10 -16.67
C SER A 30 -8.50 16.81 -17.69
N ARG A 31 -8.51 17.57 -18.79
CA ARG A 31 -9.44 17.34 -19.92
C ARG A 31 -9.28 15.96 -20.57
N HIS A 32 -8.14 15.29 -20.36
CA HIS A 32 -7.81 14.00 -20.96
C HIS A 32 -7.87 12.83 -19.95
N GLY A 33 -8.42 13.06 -18.76
CA GLY A 33 -8.52 12.06 -17.70
C GLY A 33 -7.80 12.48 -16.42
N ASN A 34 -8.16 11.84 -15.31
CA ASN A 34 -7.63 12.17 -13.99
C ASN A 34 -6.49 11.24 -13.61
N ALA A 35 -5.60 11.73 -12.77
CA ALA A 35 -4.53 10.96 -12.16
C ALA A 35 -4.56 11.15 -10.64
N VAL A 36 -3.97 10.23 -9.88
CA VAL A 36 -3.78 10.38 -8.44
C VAL A 36 -2.29 10.47 -8.15
N LEU A 37 -1.91 11.44 -7.34
CA LEU A 37 -0.58 11.53 -6.75
C LEU A 37 -0.67 11.13 -5.28
N MET A 38 0.14 10.16 -4.88
CA MET A 38 0.21 9.62 -3.52
C MET A 38 1.66 9.23 -3.17
N PRO A 39 2.00 9.00 -1.89
CA PRO A 39 3.30 8.49 -1.50
C PRO A 39 3.60 7.16 -2.22
N ALA A 40 4.85 6.99 -2.66
CA ALA A 40 5.24 5.82 -3.45
C ALA A 40 5.23 4.52 -2.63
N ASP A 41 5.59 4.61 -1.36
CA ASP A 41 5.53 3.50 -0.40
C ASP A 41 4.08 3.11 -0.08
N GLU A 42 3.17 4.08 0.09
CA GLU A 42 1.75 3.79 0.27
C GLU A 42 1.15 3.09 -0.96
N TYR A 43 1.54 3.51 -2.16
CA TYR A 43 1.16 2.80 -3.39
C TYR A 43 1.70 1.35 -3.40
N ALA A 44 2.95 1.14 -2.98
CA ALA A 44 3.55 -0.20 -2.91
C ALA A 44 2.83 -1.10 -1.90
N GLU A 45 2.54 -0.58 -0.69
CA GLU A 45 1.78 -1.28 0.35
C GLU A 45 0.37 -1.66 -0.14
N TRP A 46 -0.30 -0.78 -0.89
CA TRP A 46 -1.59 -1.07 -1.50
C TRP A 46 -1.50 -2.15 -2.57
N GLN A 47 -0.48 -2.12 -3.43
CA GLN A 47 -0.28 -3.17 -4.43
C GLN A 47 -0.02 -4.53 -3.79
N GLU A 48 0.79 -4.57 -2.73
CA GLU A 48 1.07 -5.79 -1.98
C GLU A 48 -0.20 -6.33 -1.30
N THR A 49 -0.96 -5.45 -0.64
CA THR A 49 -2.24 -5.82 -0.04
C THR A 49 -3.19 -6.35 -1.10
N ALA A 50 -3.40 -5.63 -2.21
CA ALA A 50 -4.24 -6.09 -3.30
C ALA A 50 -3.78 -7.43 -3.87
N TYR A 51 -2.48 -7.67 -3.95
CA TYR A 51 -1.90 -8.95 -4.36
C TYR A 51 -2.25 -10.08 -3.39
N LEU A 52 -2.07 -9.88 -2.08
CA LEU A 52 -2.42 -10.88 -1.05
C LEU A 52 -3.91 -11.26 -1.11
N PHE A 53 -4.77 -10.29 -1.41
CA PHE A 53 -6.22 -10.45 -1.50
C PHE A 53 -6.73 -10.90 -2.89
N ARG A 54 -5.85 -11.03 -3.88
CA ARG A 54 -6.24 -11.38 -5.26
C ARG A 54 -6.87 -12.77 -5.39
N SER A 55 -6.51 -13.70 -4.51
CA SER A 55 -7.15 -15.02 -4.42
C SER A 55 -8.12 -15.04 -3.25
N PRO A 56 -9.44 -15.21 -3.47
CA PRO A 56 -10.41 -15.30 -2.39
C PRO A 56 -10.08 -16.39 -1.35
N ALA A 57 -9.51 -17.51 -1.82
CA ALA A 57 -9.07 -18.59 -0.95
C ALA A 57 -7.86 -18.17 -0.10
N ASN A 58 -6.90 -17.42 -0.67
CA ASN A 58 -5.75 -16.91 0.08
C ASN A 58 -6.15 -15.81 1.08
N ALA A 59 -7.03 -14.90 0.66
CA ALA A 59 -7.60 -13.86 1.52
C ALA A 59 -8.26 -14.47 2.75
N ARG A 60 -9.10 -15.49 2.57
CA ARG A 60 -9.75 -16.20 3.67
C ARG A 60 -8.73 -16.85 4.60
N ARG A 61 -7.74 -17.56 4.07
CA ARG A 61 -6.67 -18.16 4.87
C ARG A 61 -5.88 -17.14 5.68
N LEU A 62 -5.59 -15.97 5.10
CA LEU A 62 -4.89 -14.88 5.78
C LEU A 62 -5.73 -14.27 6.91
N LEU A 63 -7.00 -13.99 6.66
CA LEU A 63 -7.92 -13.47 7.67
C LEU A 63 -8.10 -14.46 8.83
N ASP A 64 -8.35 -15.74 8.53
CA ASP A 64 -8.48 -16.79 9.54
C ASP A 64 -7.19 -16.92 10.37
N ALA A 65 -6.01 -16.79 9.74
CA ALA A 65 -4.73 -16.82 10.45
C ALA A 65 -4.55 -15.60 11.37
N CYS A 66 -4.93 -14.40 10.93
CA CYS A 66 -4.92 -13.20 11.75
C CYS A 66 -5.85 -13.30 12.97
N GLU A 67 -7.05 -13.88 12.79
CA GLU A 67 -7.99 -14.10 13.89
C GLU A 67 -7.42 -15.07 14.94
N ARG A 68 -6.89 -16.22 14.50
CA ARG A 68 -6.22 -17.17 15.39
C ARG A 68 -5.05 -16.53 16.13
N ALA A 69 -4.21 -15.76 15.42
CA ALA A 69 -3.07 -15.08 16.02
C ALA A 69 -3.49 -14.08 17.11
N ARG A 70 -4.55 -13.30 16.87
CA ARG A 70 -5.11 -12.37 17.86
C ARG A 70 -5.75 -13.08 19.06
N GLY A 71 -6.32 -14.26 18.83
CA GLY A 71 -6.86 -15.13 19.88
C GLY A 71 -5.80 -15.91 20.68
N GLY A 72 -4.52 -15.85 20.26
CA GLY A 72 -3.44 -16.62 20.88
C GLY A 72 -3.37 -18.09 20.42
N GLU A 73 -4.13 -18.48 19.41
CA GLU A 73 -4.12 -19.82 18.80
C GLU A 73 -2.95 -19.96 17.82
N VAL A 74 -1.72 -19.84 18.35
CA VAL A 74 -0.48 -19.90 17.58
C VAL A 74 0.38 -21.07 18.03
N VAL A 75 1.10 -21.67 17.09
CA VAL A 75 2.11 -22.70 17.37
C VAL A 75 3.47 -22.08 17.09
N VAL A 76 4.33 -22.05 18.10
CA VAL A 76 5.70 -21.57 17.96
C VAL A 76 6.54 -22.69 17.36
N HIS A 77 7.25 -22.37 16.28
CA HIS A 77 8.21 -23.25 15.65
C HIS A 77 9.58 -22.57 15.68
N GLU A 78 10.64 -23.34 15.93
CA GLU A 78 11.99 -22.83 15.72
C GLU A 78 12.22 -22.55 14.24
N LEU A 79 12.97 -21.49 13.93
CA LEU A 79 13.33 -21.17 12.57
C LEU A 79 14.33 -22.20 12.06
N ASP A 80 13.96 -22.89 10.98
CA ASP A 80 14.91 -23.73 10.26
C ASP A 80 15.91 -22.85 9.49
N ARG A 81 17.11 -22.71 10.05
CA ARG A 81 18.23 -21.93 9.48
C ARG A 81 19.22 -22.79 8.71
N SER A 82 18.89 -24.05 8.41
CA SER A 82 19.80 -24.99 7.74
C SER A 82 20.25 -24.55 6.33
N GLY A 83 19.67 -23.48 5.76
CA GLY A 83 20.03 -22.90 4.47
C GLY A 83 20.82 -21.59 4.49
N GLU A 84 21.18 -21.03 5.65
CA GLU A 84 21.90 -19.73 5.74
C GLU A 84 23.44 -19.86 5.63
N ASP A 85 23.98 -21.08 5.66
CA ASP A 85 25.42 -21.38 5.59
C ASP A 85 25.91 -21.84 4.19
N ALA A 86 25.15 -21.56 3.11
CA ALA A 86 25.49 -21.95 1.73
C ALA A 86 25.78 -20.77 0.79
#